data_AF-A0A962QQG6-F1
#
_entry.id   AF-A0A962QQG6-F1
#
_cell.length_a   1.000
_cell.length_b   1.000
_cell.length_c   1.000
_cell.angle_alpha   90.00
_cell.angle_beta   90.00
_cell.angle_gamma   90.00
#
_symmetry.space_group_name_H-M   'P 1'
#
loop_
_entity.id
_entity.type
_entity.pdbx_description
1 polymer ?
#
loop_
_entity_poly.entity_id
_entity_poly.type
_entity_poly.pdbx_seq_one_letter_code
_entity_poly.pdbx_strand_id
1 'polypeptide(L)'
;AQERRSIALAIARMEQMVGTQTGTSRDLPGNDGDNDQAGQLDCIAESLNTTTFLHVLEDSGLLRWHKVGTPAKRQRWIFSFHHTAVIRETTTDAPFAVDSWYLGNGAEPLVQPLDEWFRAIDIPGPGD
;
A
#
# COMPACT_ATOMS: atom_id res chain seq x y z
N ALA A 1 9.61 -0.37 -14.29
CA ALA A 1 8.45 0.55 -14.27
C ALA A 1 7.13 -0.17 -14.58
N GLN A 2 7.02 -0.93 -15.68
CA GLN A 2 5.75 -1.57 -16.07
C GLN A 2 5.16 -2.50 -15.01
N GLU A 3 5.96 -3.41 -14.43
CA GLU A 3 5.46 -4.35 -13.40
C GLU A 3 4.94 -3.62 -12.16
N ARG A 4 5.59 -2.54 -11.72
CA ARG A 4 5.12 -1.71 -10.59
C ARG A 4 3.73 -1.11 -10.84
N ARG A 5 3.46 -0.67 -12.07
CA ARG A 5 2.12 -0.20 -12.49
C ARG A 5 1.10 -1.33 -12.49
N SER A 6 1.48 -2.52 -12.98
CA SER A 6 0.61 -3.71 -12.94
C SER A 6 0.31 -4.15 -11.51
N ILE A 7 1.27 -4.05 -10.60
CA ILE A 7 1.09 -4.29 -9.17
C ILE A 7 0.05 -3.30 -8.62
N ALA A 8 0.19 -2.00 -8.86
CA ALA A 8 -0.76 -1.01 -8.38
C ALA A 8 -2.20 -1.32 -8.84
N LEU A 9 -2.38 -1.62 -10.12
CA LEU A 9 -3.67 -2.03 -10.68
C LEU A 9 -4.21 -3.32 -10.04
N ALA A 10 -3.34 -4.30 -9.77
CA ALA A 10 -3.75 -5.56 -9.16
C ALA A 10 -4.20 -5.36 -7.71
N ILE A 11 -3.46 -4.58 -6.92
CA ILE A 11 -3.81 -4.25 -5.53
C ILE A 11 -5.16 -3.53 -5.48
N ALA A 12 -5.36 -2.50 -6.30
CA ALA A 12 -6.64 -1.79 -6.41
C ALA A 12 -7.82 -2.73 -6.70
N ARG A 13 -7.64 -3.71 -7.60
CA ARG A 13 -8.68 -4.70 -7.90
C ARG A 13 -8.92 -5.67 -6.76
N MET A 14 -7.86 -6.12 -6.09
CA MET A 14 -7.97 -7.02 -4.93
C MET A 14 -8.70 -6.33 -3.77
N GLU A 15 -8.39 -5.07 -3.49
CA GLU A 15 -9.11 -4.27 -2.51
C GLU A 15 -10.61 -4.13 -2.81
N GLN A 16 -10.99 -3.90 -4.07
CA GLN A 16 -12.41 -3.84 -4.46
C GLN A 16 -13.13 -5.18 -4.21
N MET A 17 -12.48 -6.29 -4.60
CA MET A 17 -13.03 -7.64 -4.44
C MET A 17 -13.14 -8.03 -2.96
N VAL A 18 -12.12 -7.75 -2.17
CA VAL A 18 -12.08 -8.07 -0.73
C VAL A 18 -12.99 -7.14 0.05
N GLY A 19 -12.99 -5.85 -0.24
CA GLY A 19 -13.81 -4.86 0.46
C GLY A 19 -15.30 -5.15 0.39
N THR A 20 -15.77 -5.71 -0.72
CA THR A 20 -17.18 -6.12 -0.87
C THR A 20 -17.55 -7.26 0.09
N GLN A 21 -16.58 -8.11 0.44
CA GLN A 21 -16.75 -9.28 1.30
C GLN A 21 -16.53 -8.95 2.79
N THR A 22 -15.61 -8.03 3.08
CA THR A 22 -15.21 -7.66 4.45
C THR A 22 -15.91 -6.42 4.99
N GLY A 23 -16.66 -5.70 4.15
CA GLY A 23 -17.30 -4.44 4.50
C GLY A 23 -16.37 -3.22 4.43
N THR A 24 -15.16 -3.37 3.90
CA THR A 24 -14.17 -2.28 3.77
C THR A 24 -14.27 -1.52 2.45
N SER A 25 -15.28 -1.79 1.61
CA SER A 25 -15.55 -1.00 0.39
C SER A 25 -15.81 0.49 0.62
N ARG A 26 -16.06 0.89 1.87
CA ARG A 26 -16.30 2.29 2.26
C ARG A 26 -15.08 2.95 2.90
N ASP A 27 -13.92 2.28 2.84
CA ASP A 27 -12.69 2.84 3.36
C ASP A 27 -12.34 4.16 2.64
N LEU A 28 -12.12 5.20 3.44
CA LEU A 28 -11.85 6.56 3.02
C LEU A 28 -10.34 6.83 2.96
N PRO A 29 -9.89 7.79 2.11
CA PRO A 29 -8.50 8.23 2.06
C PRO A 29 -7.97 8.66 3.43
N GLY A 30 -6.91 7.99 3.90
CA GLY A 30 -6.22 8.32 5.14
C GLY A 30 -7.05 8.21 6.42
N ASN A 31 -6.37 8.25 7.57
CA ASN A 31 -6.96 8.48 8.90
C ASN A 31 -5.91 8.74 10.00
N ASP A 32 -6.27 9.55 11.00
CA ASP A 32 -5.41 9.77 12.19
C ASP A 32 -5.70 8.73 13.29
N GLY A 33 -5.75 7.44 12.94
CA GLY A 33 -5.85 6.34 13.90
C GLY A 33 -7.17 6.18 14.68
N ASP A 34 -8.06 7.18 14.65
CA ASP A 34 -9.28 7.23 15.48
C ASP A 34 -10.61 7.24 14.70
N ASN A 35 -10.59 7.02 13.37
CA ASN A 35 -11.84 6.91 12.60
C ASN A 35 -12.46 5.52 12.80
N ASP A 36 -13.28 5.39 13.84
CA ASP A 36 -14.03 4.19 14.27
C ASP A 36 -15.20 3.79 13.35
N GLN A 37 -15.24 4.33 12.12
CA GLN A 37 -16.30 4.05 11.17
C GLN A 37 -16.21 2.60 10.68
N ALA A 38 -17.33 1.89 10.73
CA ALA A 38 -17.41 0.50 10.30
C ALA A 38 -16.98 0.35 8.82
N GLY A 39 -15.82 -0.31 8.62
CA GLY A 39 -15.23 -0.54 7.31
C GLY A 39 -14.03 0.35 6.99
N GLN A 40 -13.67 1.30 7.85
CA GLN A 40 -12.45 2.09 7.73
C GLN A 40 -11.22 1.26 8.16
N LEU A 41 -10.12 1.42 7.44
CA LEU A 41 -8.84 0.75 7.69
C LEU A 41 -7.77 1.79 8.04
N ASP A 42 -6.98 1.49 9.08
CA ASP A 42 -5.81 2.29 9.43
C ASP A 42 -4.60 1.94 8.56
N CYS A 43 -3.51 2.72 8.67
CA CYS A 43 -2.29 2.47 7.88
C CYS A 43 -1.67 1.08 8.14
N ILE A 44 -1.90 0.50 9.32
CA ILE A 44 -1.36 -0.83 9.67
C ILE A 44 -2.15 -1.89 8.92
N ALA A 45 -3.49 -1.84 8.98
CA ALA A 45 -4.37 -2.76 8.30
C ALA A 45 -4.20 -2.68 6.77
N GLU A 46 -4.12 -1.46 6.22
CA GLU A 46 -3.85 -1.22 4.81
C GLU A 46 -2.51 -1.84 4.38
N SER A 47 -1.44 -1.58 5.14
CA SER A 47 -0.12 -2.17 4.87
C SER A 47 -0.14 -3.69 4.91
N LEU A 48 -0.84 -4.30 5.87
CA LEU A 48 -0.91 -5.76 6.03
C LEU A 48 -1.75 -6.42 4.92
N ASN A 49 -2.88 -5.81 4.54
CA ASN A 49 -3.72 -6.28 3.44
C ASN A 49 -2.93 -6.24 2.13
N THR A 50 -2.29 -5.10 1.84
CA THR A 50 -1.45 -4.95 0.63
C THR A 50 -0.30 -5.96 0.63
N THR A 51 0.40 -6.19 1.75
CA THR A 51 1.44 -7.24 1.84
C THR A 51 0.86 -8.63 1.57
N THR A 52 -0.34 -8.93 2.06
CA THR A 52 -1.01 -10.21 1.81
C THR A 52 -1.31 -10.38 0.32
N PHE A 53 -1.84 -9.36 -0.34
CA PHE A 53 -2.11 -9.37 -1.78
C PHE A 53 -0.83 -9.52 -2.61
N LEU A 54 0.25 -8.86 -2.21
CA LEU A 54 1.56 -9.02 -2.85
C LEU A 54 2.08 -10.45 -2.74
N HIS A 55 1.92 -11.12 -1.59
CA HIS A 55 2.27 -12.53 -1.46
C HIS A 55 1.40 -13.43 -2.34
N VAL A 56 0.10 -13.16 -2.48
CA VAL A 56 -0.75 -13.88 -3.44
C VAL A 56 -0.21 -13.76 -4.87
N LEU A 57 0.25 -12.57 -5.28
CA LEU A 57 0.86 -12.36 -6.60
C LEU A 57 2.20 -13.07 -6.74
N GLU A 58 3.04 -13.04 -5.70
CA GLU A 58 4.35 -13.70 -5.66
C GLU A 58 4.22 -15.22 -5.75
N ASP A 59 3.38 -15.82 -4.89
CA ASP A 59 3.14 -17.26 -4.81
C ASP A 59 2.49 -17.80 -6.10
N SER A 60 1.74 -16.95 -6.81
CA SER A 60 1.16 -17.27 -8.12
C SER A 60 2.14 -17.12 -9.29
N GLY A 61 3.40 -16.72 -9.03
CA GLY A 61 4.41 -16.48 -10.07
C GLY A 61 4.13 -15.27 -10.96
N LEU A 62 3.31 -14.32 -10.49
CA LEU A 62 2.93 -13.12 -11.24
C LEU A 62 3.90 -11.96 -11.04
N LEU A 63 4.80 -12.05 -10.06
CA LEU A 63 5.92 -11.12 -9.90
C LEU A 63 7.17 -11.70 -10.57
N ARG A 64 7.65 -11.06 -11.64
CA ARG A 64 8.84 -11.49 -12.39
C ARG A 64 10.08 -10.71 -12.00
N TRP A 65 9.94 -9.41 -11.76
CA TRP A 65 11.06 -8.49 -11.53
C TRP A 65 11.15 -7.99 -10.10
N HIS A 66 10.14 -8.26 -9.28
CA HIS A 66 10.14 -7.90 -7.87
C HIS A 66 9.79 -9.13 -7.00
N LYS A 67 10.17 -9.05 -5.74
CA LYS A 67 9.81 -9.97 -4.66
C LYS A 67 9.19 -9.18 -3.50
N VAL A 68 8.40 -9.81 -2.67
CA VAL A 68 7.82 -9.17 -1.49
C VAL A 68 8.92 -8.88 -0.46
N GLY A 69 8.92 -7.66 0.05
CA GLY A 69 9.83 -7.19 1.10
C GLY A 69 9.14 -7.12 2.46
N THR A 70 9.94 -6.89 3.49
CA THR A 70 9.41 -6.59 4.83
C THR A 70 8.72 -5.22 4.81
N PRO A 71 7.48 -5.10 5.34
CA PRO A 71 6.79 -3.83 5.47
C PRO A 71 7.66 -2.78 6.18
N ALA A 72 7.57 -1.54 5.72
CA ALA A 72 8.33 -0.45 6.29
C ALA A 72 7.45 0.40 7.21
N LYS A 73 8.08 0.99 8.23
CA LYS A 73 7.47 1.92 9.17
C LYS A 73 8.28 3.20 9.20
N ARG A 74 7.60 4.34 9.17
CA ARG A 74 8.20 5.65 9.49
C ARG A 74 7.50 6.26 10.69
N GLN A 75 8.27 6.91 11.55
CA GLN A 75 7.78 7.68 12.69
C GLN A 75 8.18 9.13 12.48
N ARG A 76 7.20 10.03 12.33
CA ARG A 76 7.47 11.47 12.10
C ARG A 76 7.44 12.27 13.41
N TRP A 77 6.55 11.91 14.33
CA TRP A 77 6.41 12.52 15.65
C TRP A 77 6.20 11.44 16.71
N ILE A 78 6.20 11.79 18.00
CA ILE A 78 6.05 10.82 19.11
C ILE A 78 4.79 9.94 18.93
N PHE A 79 3.73 10.48 18.30
CA PHE A 79 2.45 9.79 18.09
C PHE A 79 2.04 9.61 16.62
N SER A 80 2.90 9.94 15.64
CA SER A 80 2.57 9.80 14.21
C SER A 80 3.42 8.71 13.57
N PHE A 81 2.77 7.60 13.24
CA PHE A 81 3.35 6.43 12.61
C PHE A 81 2.64 6.14 11.29
N HIS A 82 3.41 5.76 10.28
CA HIS A 82 2.86 5.31 9.00
C HIS A 82 3.53 4.01 8.57
N HIS A 83 2.76 3.09 8.01
CA HIS A 83 3.22 1.79 7.53
C HIS A 83 2.95 1.66 6.04
N THR A 84 3.80 0.92 5.33
CA THR A 84 3.60 0.61 3.92
C THR A 84 4.10 -0.79 3.61
N ALA A 85 3.44 -1.45 2.66
CA ALA A 85 3.94 -2.68 2.07
C ALA A 85 5.17 -2.37 1.20
N VAL A 86 6.04 -3.36 1.02
CA VAL A 86 7.29 -3.19 0.27
C VAL A 86 7.44 -4.30 -0.75
N ILE A 87 7.89 -3.92 -1.94
CA ILE A 87 8.46 -4.84 -2.93
C ILE A 87 9.93 -4.49 -3.17
N ARG A 88 10.76 -5.47 -3.50
CA ARG A 88 12.18 -5.27 -3.82
C ARG A 88 12.45 -5.78 -5.22
N GLU A 89 13.17 -5.00 -6.02
CA GLU A 89 13.59 -5.43 -7.35
C GLU A 89 14.57 -6.62 -7.23
N THR A 90 14.35 -7.69 -7.98
CA THR A 90 15.07 -8.97 -7.78
C THR A 90 16.57 -8.86 -8.12
N THR A 91 16.95 -8.00 -9.07
CA THR A 91 18.33 -7.86 -9.55
C THR A 91 19.17 -6.90 -8.71
N THR A 92 18.60 -5.76 -8.31
CA THR A 92 19.31 -4.68 -7.61
C THR A 92 19.03 -4.67 -6.11
N ASP A 93 18.02 -5.43 -5.67
CA ASP A 93 17.44 -5.38 -4.34
C ASP A 93 16.89 -3.99 -3.96
N ALA A 94 16.64 -3.12 -4.95
CA ALA A 94 16.11 -1.78 -4.75
C ALA A 94 14.68 -1.84 -4.18
N PRO A 95 14.41 -1.20 -3.02
CA PRO A 95 13.10 -1.23 -2.39
C PRO A 95 12.14 -0.16 -2.93
N PHE A 96 10.88 -0.54 -3.08
CA PHE A 96 9.76 0.34 -3.42
C PHE A 96 8.63 0.15 -2.41
N ALA A 97 8.09 1.26 -1.92
CA ALA A 97 6.85 1.27 -1.16
C ALA A 97 5.66 1.00 -2.09
N VAL A 98 4.65 0.28 -1.59
CA VAL A 98 3.33 0.10 -2.21
C VAL A 98 2.32 0.54 -1.17
N ASP A 99 1.84 1.77 -1.29
CA ASP A 99 1.07 2.43 -0.23
C ASP A 99 -0.36 2.72 -0.68
N SER A 100 -1.31 1.91 -0.19
CA SER A 100 -2.75 2.01 -0.50
C SER A 100 -3.48 3.04 0.37
N TRP A 101 -2.90 3.48 1.48
CA TRP A 101 -3.62 4.23 2.52
C TRP A 101 -3.99 5.67 2.14
N TYR A 102 -3.26 6.31 1.22
CA TYR A 102 -3.49 7.72 0.89
C TYR A 102 -4.78 7.99 0.12
N LEU A 103 -5.36 6.98 -0.51
CA LEU A 103 -6.58 7.08 -1.33
C LEU A 103 -7.63 6.09 -0.80
N GLY A 104 -8.88 6.24 -1.23
CA GLY A 104 -9.96 5.36 -0.78
C GLY A 104 -9.92 3.98 -1.45
N ASN A 105 -10.70 3.05 -0.92
CA ASN A 105 -10.74 1.65 -1.36
C ASN A 105 -10.68 1.47 -2.88
N GLY A 106 -9.72 0.68 -3.36
CA GLY A 106 -9.64 0.31 -4.75
C GLY A 106 -9.12 1.40 -5.69
N ALA A 107 -8.57 2.49 -5.15
CA ALA A 107 -7.68 3.37 -5.88
C ALA A 107 -6.32 2.68 -6.10
N GLU A 108 -5.57 3.11 -7.11
CA GLU A 108 -4.21 2.60 -7.31
C GLU A 108 -3.30 3.07 -6.16
N PRO A 109 -2.60 2.15 -5.46
CA PRO A 109 -1.66 2.54 -4.43
C PRO A 109 -0.49 3.32 -5.03
N LEU A 110 0.09 4.20 -4.22
CA LEU A 110 1.30 4.93 -4.60
C LEU A 110 2.49 3.97 -4.57
N VAL A 111 3.13 3.77 -5.72
CA VAL A 111 4.34 2.95 -5.85
C VAL A 111 5.55 3.82 -6.15
N GLN A 112 6.46 3.94 -5.19
CA GLN A 112 7.63 4.83 -5.28
C GLN A 112 8.86 4.25 -4.57
N PRO A 113 10.09 4.70 -4.89
CA PRO A 113 11.28 4.31 -4.16
C PRO A 113 11.11 4.50 -2.64
N LEU A 114 11.57 3.53 -1.85
CA LEU A 114 11.31 3.55 -0.40
C LEU A 114 12.01 4.72 0.30
N ASP A 115 13.15 5.17 -0.21
CA ASP A 115 13.86 6.35 0.30
C ASP A 115 13.09 7.66 0.02
N GLU A 116 12.42 7.77 -1.13
CA GLU A 116 11.48 8.85 -1.41
C GLU A 116 10.27 8.78 -0.48
N TRP A 117 9.72 7.59 -0.23
CA TRP A 117 8.64 7.42 0.75
C TRP A 117 9.05 7.85 2.17
N PHE A 118 10.28 7.58 2.61
CA PHE A 118 10.77 8.09 3.90
C PHE A 118 10.90 9.62 3.94
N ARG A 119 11.21 10.26 2.80
CA ARG A 119 11.35 11.71 2.70
C ARG A 119 10.02 12.45 2.55
N ALA A 120 9.04 11.83 1.92
CA ALA A 120 7.72 12.41 1.67
C ALA A 120 7.08 12.95 2.96
N ILE A 121 6.66 14.21 2.93
CA ILE A 121 5.84 14.84 3.96
C ILE A 121 4.48 14.99 3.29
N ASP A 122 3.51 14.14 3.64
CA ASP A 122 2.13 14.11 3.13
C ASP A 122 2.01 14.29 1.62
N ILE A 123 1.87 13.21 0.85
CA ILE A 123 1.60 13.34 -0.60
C ILE A 123 0.08 13.37 -0.79
N PRO A 124 -0.53 14.53 -1.13
CA PRO A 124 -1.85 14.56 -1.73
C PRO A 124 -1.70 14.14 -3.20
N GLY A 125 -2.72 13.46 -3.75
CA GLY A 125 -2.70 12.94 -5.12
C GLY A 125 -2.61 14.05 -6.19
N PRO A 126 -2.53 13.68 -7.48
CA PRO A 126 -2.48 14.65 -8.58
C PRO A 126 -3.84 15.37 -8.69
N GLY A 127 -3.95 16.52 -8.02
CA GLY A 127 -5.20 17.29 -7.98
C GLY A 127 -5.16 18.62 -7.21
N ASP A 128 -4.01 19.01 -6.65
CA ASP A 128 -3.78 20.31 -6.03
C ASP A 128 -3.35 21.38 -7.06
#